data_AF-A0A250FRT4-F1
#
_entry.id   AF-A0A250FRT4-F1
#
_cell.length_a   1.000
_cell.length_b   1.000
_cell.length_c   1.000
_cell.angle_alpha   90.00
_cell.angle_beta   90.00
_cell.angle_gamma   90.00
#
_symmetry.space_group_name_H-M   'P 1'
#
loop_
_entity.id
_entity.type
_entity.pdbx_description
1 polymer ?
#
loop_
_entity_poly.entity_id
_entity_poly.type
_entity_poly.pdbx_seq_one_letter_code
_entity_poly.pdbx_strand_id
1 'polypeptide(L)'
;MEDYLLENKSVELKTQRKKNSKRPDSKKQSRQKLDMRKRVEVAISDIKKMFPRTIHSVTLKDFLIKVTMYIFGLQLFKIINN
;
A
#
# COMPACT_ATOMS: atom_id res chain seq x y z
N MET A 1 -19.87 -11.66 6.26
CA MET A 1 -18.43 -11.63 6.60
C MET A 1 -18.12 -10.59 7.66
N GLU A 2 -18.47 -9.31 7.48
CA GLU A 2 -18.25 -8.30 8.53
C GLU A 2 -19.01 -8.62 9.81
N ASP A 3 -20.30 -8.95 9.68
CA ASP A 3 -21.15 -9.35 10.81
C ASP A 3 -20.56 -10.57 11.55
N TYR A 4 -20.10 -11.59 10.80
CA TYR A 4 -19.40 -12.76 11.34
C TYR A 4 -18.11 -12.40 12.12
N LEU A 5 -17.30 -11.47 11.61
CA LEU A 5 -16.06 -11.05 12.26
C LEU A 5 -16.33 -10.26 13.54
N LEU A 6 -17.39 -9.47 13.55
CA LEU A 6 -17.80 -8.72 14.73
C LEU A 6 -18.29 -9.69 15.82
N GLU A 7 -19.14 -10.64 15.46
CA GLU A 7 -19.74 -11.60 16.40
C GLU A 7 -18.74 -12.63 16.93
N ASN A 8 -17.89 -13.20 16.07
CA ASN A 8 -17.04 -14.34 16.44
C ASN A 8 -15.62 -13.94 16.81
N LYS A 9 -15.17 -12.76 16.41
CA LYS A 9 -13.78 -12.30 16.61
C LYS A 9 -13.68 -10.93 17.27
N SER A 10 -14.80 -10.27 17.56
CA SER A 10 -14.82 -8.89 18.08
C SER A 10 -14.02 -7.91 17.21
N VAL A 11 -13.94 -8.18 15.90
CA VAL A 11 -13.22 -7.34 14.93
C VAL A 11 -14.22 -6.53 14.12
N GLU A 12 -14.19 -5.21 14.30
CA GLU A 12 -15.03 -4.28 13.54
C GLU A 12 -14.36 -3.92 12.20
N LEU A 13 -14.81 -4.52 11.11
CA LEU A 13 -14.25 -4.29 9.77
C LEU A 13 -14.89 -3.07 9.10
N LYS A 14 -14.14 -1.96 8.99
CA LYS A 14 -14.62 -0.69 8.39
C LYS A 14 -14.16 -0.49 6.95
N THR A 15 -14.58 -1.37 6.04
CA THR A 15 -14.22 -1.25 4.61
C THR A 15 -14.89 -0.06 3.92
N GLN A 16 -14.20 0.57 2.96
CA GLN A 16 -14.79 1.64 2.14
C GLN A 16 -15.88 1.07 1.24
N ARG A 17 -17.07 1.67 1.27
CA ARG A 17 -18.21 1.21 0.47
C ARG A 17 -18.22 1.83 -0.94
N LYS A 18 -18.74 1.07 -1.91
CA LYS A 18 -19.06 1.59 -3.24
C LYS A 18 -20.32 2.47 -3.20
N LYS A 19 -20.45 3.38 -4.16
CA LYS A 19 -21.57 4.34 -4.26
C LYS A 19 -22.95 3.68 -4.30
N ASN A 20 -23.05 2.48 -4.88
CA ASN A 20 -24.28 1.70 -5.02
C ASN A 20 -24.50 0.67 -3.89
N SER A 21 -23.76 0.77 -2.78
CA SER A 21 -23.94 -0.14 -1.64
C SER A 21 -25.32 0.02 -1.00
N LYS A 22 -25.98 -1.10 -0.69
CA LYS A 22 -27.22 -1.13 0.11
C LYS A 22 -27.01 -0.66 1.55
N ARG A 23 -25.76 -0.67 2.03
CA ARG A 23 -25.33 -0.16 3.34
C ARG A 23 -24.36 1.00 3.10
N PRO A 24 -24.85 2.22 2.80
CA PRO A 24 -24.00 3.36 2.48
C PRO A 24 -23.29 3.90 3.73
N ASP A 25 -22.07 4.40 3.55
CA ASP A 25 -21.34 5.08 4.61
C ASP A 25 -21.89 6.50 4.83
N SER A 26 -21.83 6.97 6.07
CA SER A 26 -22.07 8.39 6.34
C SER A 26 -20.96 9.26 5.73
N LYS A 27 -21.23 10.55 5.49
CA LYS A 27 -20.22 11.50 4.96
C LYS A 27 -18.97 11.58 5.84
N LYS A 28 -19.10 11.44 7.16
CA LYS A 28 -17.97 11.46 8.10
C LYS A 28 -17.14 10.18 8.00
N GLN A 29 -17.80 9.02 7.96
CA GLN A 29 -17.13 7.73 7.83
C GLN A 29 -16.37 7.61 6.50
N SER A 30 -16.98 8.04 5.40
CA SER A 30 -16.34 7.97 4.08
C SER A 30 -15.12 8.88 3.96
N ARG A 31 -15.14 10.07 4.60
CA ARG A 31 -13.98 10.96 4.71
C ARG A 31 -12.85 10.31 5.52
N GLN A 32 -13.15 9.81 6.71
CA GLN A 32 -12.15 9.16 7.56
C GLN A 32 -11.47 7.98 6.86
N LYS A 33 -12.25 7.11 6.21
CA LYS A 33 -11.72 5.98 5.44
C LYS A 33 -10.89 6.43 4.24
N LEU A 34 -11.29 7.52 3.57
CA LEU A 34 -10.53 8.11 2.46
C LEU A 34 -9.17 8.64 2.93
N ASP A 35 -9.13 9.37 4.04
CA ASP A 35 -7.89 9.93 4.59
C ASP A 35 -6.91 8.83 5.00
N MET A 36 -7.42 7.76 5.63
CA MET A 36 -6.62 6.57 5.97
C MET A 36 -6.06 5.87 4.74
N ARG A 37 -6.88 5.68 3.69
CA ARG A 37 -6.43 5.05 2.43
C ARG A 37 -5.40 5.91 1.71
N LYS A 38 -5.64 7.23 1.60
CA LYS A 38 -4.72 8.17 0.95
C LYS A 38 -3.33 8.12 1.55
N ARG A 39 -3.22 8.01 2.88
CA ARG A 39 -1.92 7.89 3.54
C ARG A 39 -1.10 6.71 3.03
N VAL A 40 -1.72 5.53 2.91
CA VAL A 40 -1.07 4.32 2.39
C VAL A 40 -0.72 4.48 0.91
N GLU A 41 -1.63 5.00 0.10
CA GLU A 41 -1.40 5.21 -1.33
C GLU A 41 -0.29 6.22 -1.62
N VAL A 42 -0.24 7.32 -0.87
CA VAL A 42 0.82 8.33 -0.97
C VAL A 42 2.16 7.74 -0.56
N ALA A 43 2.23 7.03 0.56
CA ALA A 43 3.47 6.37 1.00
C ALA A 43 3.98 5.37 -0.05
N ILE A 44 3.10 4.53 -0.62
CA ILE A 44 3.47 3.59 -1.69
C ILE A 44 3.89 4.33 -2.96
N SER A 45 3.21 5.43 -3.30
CA SER A 45 3.57 6.28 -4.45
C SER A 45 4.96 6.88 -4.28
N ASP A 46 5.28 7.39 -3.09
CA ASP A 46 6.58 7.97 -2.78
C ASP A 46 7.69 6.90 -2.79
N ILE A 47 7.43 5.72 -2.21
CA ILE A 47 8.33 4.56 -2.34
C ILE A 47 8.55 4.24 -3.82
N LYS A 48 7.48 4.18 -4.63
CA LYS A 48 7.59 3.89 -6.07
C LYS A 48 8.42 4.92 -6.82
N LYS A 49 8.34 6.21 -6.47
CA LYS A 49 9.16 7.27 -7.08
C LYS A 49 10.66 7.09 -6.84
N MET A 50 11.05 6.39 -5.78
CA MET A 50 12.46 6.09 -5.53
C MET A 50 12.98 5.12 -6.59
N PHE A 51 12.18 4.13 -7.00
CA PHE A 51 12.60 3.12 -7.98
C PHE A 51 12.55 3.64 -9.44
N PRO A 52 13.35 3.04 -10.35
CA PRO A 52 13.21 3.25 -11.79
C PRO A 52 11.78 2.97 -12.27
N ARG A 53 11.31 3.72 -13.28
CA ARG A 53 9.92 3.64 -13.80
C ARG A 53 9.54 2.24 -14.28
N THR A 54 10.49 1.49 -14.83
CA THR A 54 10.31 0.10 -15.27
C THR A 54 11.50 -0.75 -14.84
N ILE A 55 11.22 -1.94 -14.29
CA ILE A 55 12.20 -2.98 -14.05
C ILE A 55 11.87 -4.11 -15.02
N HIS A 56 12.52 -4.12 -16.18
CA HIS A 56 12.31 -5.16 -17.18
C HIS A 56 12.89 -6.47 -16.67
N SER A 57 12.04 -7.46 -16.39
CA SER A 57 12.48 -8.76 -15.91
C SER A 57 11.62 -9.86 -16.52
N VAL A 58 12.27 -10.92 -17.00
CA VAL A 58 11.61 -12.06 -17.65
C VAL A 58 11.18 -13.09 -16.61
N THR A 59 11.92 -13.21 -15.50
CA THR A 59 11.59 -14.11 -14.38
C THR A 59 11.51 -13.37 -13.04
N LEU A 60 10.86 -13.99 -12.04
CA LEU A 60 10.79 -13.46 -10.68
C LEU A 60 12.19 -13.35 -10.05
N LYS A 61 13.07 -14.33 -10.30
CA LYS A 61 14.45 -14.32 -9.77
C LYS A 61 15.23 -13.12 -10.31
N ASP A 62 15.11 -12.86 -11.60
CA ASP A 62 15.74 -11.71 -12.27
C ASP A 62 15.17 -10.37 -11.78
N PHE A 63 13.92 -10.35 -11.30
CA PHE A 63 13.32 -9.16 -10.72
C PHE A 63 13.89 -8.92 -9.31
N LEU A 64 13.95 -9.98 -8.49
CA LEU A 64 14.47 -9.91 -7.13
C LEU A 64 15.92 -9.43 -7.12
N ILE A 65 16.79 -9.97 -7.97
CA ILE A 65 18.20 -9.54 -8.02
C ILE A 65 18.34 -8.06 -8.38
N LYS A 66 17.51 -7.54 -9.30
CA LYS A 66 17.52 -6.11 -9.67
C LYS A 66 17.08 -5.22 -8.51
N VAL A 67 16.04 -5.63 -7.78
CA VAL A 67 15.58 -4.90 -6.59
C VAL A 67 16.65 -4.92 -5.49
N THR A 68 17.25 -6.08 -5.22
CA THR A 68 18.30 -6.22 -4.21
C THR A 68 19.53 -5.37 -4.55
N MET A 69 19.99 -5.38 -5.80
CA MET A 69 21.12 -4.53 -6.23
C MET A 69 20.79 -3.04 -6.12
N TYR A 70 19.56 -2.64 -6.46
CA TYR A 70 19.14 -1.26 -6.32
C TYR A 70 19.17 -0.79 -4.86
N ILE A 71 18.61 -1.58 -3.94
CA ILE A 71 18.64 -1.28 -2.50
C ILE A 71 20.08 -1.22 -1.99
N PHE A 72 20.92 -2.18 -2.41
CA PHE A 72 22.33 -2.20 -2.03
C PHE A 72 23.09 -0.96 -2.52
N GLY A 73 22.87 -0.55 -3.78
CA GLY A 73 23.44 0.67 -4.34
C GLY A 73 23.03 1.93 -3.59
N LEU A 74 21.76 2.04 -3.16
CA LEU A 74 21.31 3.14 -2.30
C LEU A 74 22.05 3.17 -0.95
N GLN A 75 22.28 2.01 -0.33
CA GLN A 75 23.02 1.95 0.93
C GLN A 75 24.49 2.32 0.75
N LEU A 76 25.15 1.83 -0.31
CA LEU A 76 26.52 2.22 -0.64
C LEU A 76 26.63 3.71 -0.91
N PHE A 77 25.73 4.28 -1.72
CA PHE A 77 25.69 5.72 -2.00
C PHE A 77 25.53 6.52 -0.70
N LYS A 78 24.68 6.08 0.20
CA LYS A 78 24.52 6.70 1.51
C LYS A 78 25.82 6.65 2.34
N ILE A 79 26.51 5.52 2.35
CA ILE A 79 27.78 5.36 3.09
C ILE A 79 28.90 6.24 2.51
N ILE A 80 28.97 6.37 1.18
CA ILE A 80 30.03 7.12 0.51
C ILE A 80 29.84 8.64 0.66
N ASN A 81 28.59 9.12 0.69
CA ASN A 81 28.28 10.56 0.71
C ASN A 81 27.95 11.10 2.12
N ASN A 82 28.21 10.32 3.17
CA ASN A 82 27.89 10.66 4.56
C ASN A 82 29.12 10.47 5.44
#